data_AF-A0A1V5IWL4-F1
#
_entry.id   AF-A0A1V5IWL4-F1
#
_cell.length_a   1.000
_cell.length_b   1.000
_cell.length_c   1.000
_cell.angle_alpha   90.00
_cell.angle_beta   90.00
_cell.angle_gamma   90.00
#
_symmetry.space_group_name_H-M   'P 1'
#
loop_
_entity.id
_entity.type
_entity.pdbx_description
1 polymer ?
#
loop_
_entity_poly.entity_id
_entity_poly.type
_entity_poly.pdbx_seq_one_letter_code
_entity_poly.pdbx_strand_id
1 'polypeptide(L)'
;MKDTVAIIGSHPRTRDRFDFGRTDVDVWVFNESAKSTWCKRADAVFQMHDPTIWRSSTNRNDPKHYEWLQNTDIPVYMQEKYEDVPASIKFPLNEIIADLFGDYKPIPYITSSVAYALAMAVYLKYKRIEIYGVEMETNTEYGHQRIGVAFWIGIAIGRGIEIDFHSDSILNAPLYGYDGSSRIDKDVFEKRIEELKGIAVRFKAKFEDAKAVVYTALEKFEKDYNAGLPDIEKQIQTFGQMAFNFGMADGSIQMDESYLRKCIQQEAETGNYIIVRQEFEGGHINAQRNYQFVMVKAYDIAKHMNACLTHLRECTNRHERRNVSNDMKKLLDGYAQITTQVGMASGISLENKQWMGMLDQLGVAAGGEEALKLMSESLMGNVPVELQ
;
A
#
# COMPACT_ATOMS: atom_id res chain seq x y z
N MET A 1 15.76 -7.48 -38.63
CA MET A 1 15.47 -7.94 -37.27
C MET A 1 16.76 -8.49 -36.70
N LYS A 2 17.16 -7.95 -35.54
CA LYS A 2 18.32 -8.37 -34.78
C LYS A 2 17.97 -9.60 -33.93
N ASP A 3 18.97 -10.21 -33.32
CA ASP A 3 18.75 -11.31 -32.37
C ASP A 3 18.25 -10.81 -31.00
N THR A 4 18.48 -9.53 -30.68
CA THR A 4 18.14 -8.90 -29.41
C THR A 4 17.22 -7.71 -29.59
N VAL A 5 16.25 -7.56 -28.70
CA VAL A 5 15.40 -6.35 -28.61
C VAL A 5 15.49 -5.74 -27.21
N ALA A 6 15.62 -4.42 -27.17
CA ALA A 6 15.53 -3.62 -25.95
C ALA A 6 14.15 -2.95 -25.87
N ILE A 7 13.39 -3.27 -24.83
CA ILE A 7 12.09 -2.68 -24.52
C ILE A 7 12.30 -1.60 -23.45
N ILE A 8 12.12 -0.33 -23.82
CA ILE A 8 12.52 0.80 -22.99
C ILE A 8 11.30 1.64 -22.59
N GLY A 9 10.93 1.53 -21.31
CA GLY A 9 9.94 2.35 -20.64
C GLY A 9 10.48 3.74 -20.24
N SER A 10 9.58 4.61 -19.78
CA SER A 10 9.92 6.02 -19.49
C SER A 10 10.54 6.25 -18.11
N HIS A 11 10.57 5.25 -17.22
CA HIS A 11 11.00 5.45 -15.84
C HIS A 11 12.52 5.68 -15.72
N PRO A 12 12.98 6.81 -15.14
CA PRO A 12 14.39 7.22 -15.23
C PRO A 12 15.36 6.32 -14.46
N ARG A 13 14.91 5.58 -13.44
CA ARG A 13 15.79 4.76 -12.56
C ARG A 13 16.68 3.78 -13.33
N THR A 14 16.11 3.09 -14.31
CA THR A 14 16.80 2.05 -15.09
C THR A 14 16.86 2.37 -16.57
N ARG A 15 15.97 3.21 -17.10
CA ARG A 15 15.96 3.62 -18.51
C ARG A 15 17.32 4.15 -18.97
N ASP A 16 17.95 4.98 -18.14
CA ASP A 16 19.20 5.66 -18.51
C ASP A 16 20.42 4.72 -18.43
N ARG A 17 20.24 3.45 -18.04
CA ARG A 17 21.28 2.41 -18.10
C ARG A 17 21.47 1.85 -19.51
N PHE A 18 20.50 2.03 -20.42
CA PHE A 18 20.61 1.57 -21.79
C PHE A 18 21.46 2.50 -22.66
N ASP A 19 22.41 1.93 -23.40
CA ASP A 19 23.21 2.66 -24.39
C ASP A 19 22.52 2.71 -25.77
N PHE A 20 21.98 3.88 -26.12
CA PHE A 20 21.35 4.11 -27.43
C PHE A 20 22.32 4.08 -28.62
N GLY A 21 23.64 4.10 -28.39
CA GLY A 21 24.67 3.94 -29.44
C GLY A 21 24.79 2.52 -29.99
N ARG A 22 24.24 1.51 -29.28
CA ARG A 22 24.24 0.11 -29.71
C ARG A 22 23.53 -0.07 -31.05
N THR A 23 24.09 -0.90 -31.93
CA THR A 23 23.52 -1.21 -33.27
C THR A 23 23.19 -2.70 -33.44
N ASP A 24 23.48 -3.50 -32.42
CA ASP A 24 23.21 -4.94 -32.33
C ASP A 24 21.79 -5.26 -31.83
N VAL A 25 21.03 -4.24 -31.41
CA VAL A 25 19.70 -4.38 -30.82
C VAL A 25 18.65 -3.55 -31.53
N ASP A 26 17.46 -4.13 -31.69
CA ASP A 26 16.25 -3.38 -32.04
C ASP A 26 15.73 -2.66 -30.77
N VAL A 27 15.30 -1.40 -30.89
CA VAL A 27 14.87 -0.55 -29.76
C VAL A 27 13.41 -0.22 -29.85
N TRP A 28 12.63 -0.68 -28.87
CA TRP A 28 11.20 -0.45 -28.80
C TRP A 28 10.84 0.48 -27.63
N VAL A 29 10.02 1.49 -27.92
CA VAL A 29 9.57 2.48 -26.95
C VAL A 29 8.06 2.67 -26.99
N PHE A 30 7.51 3.48 -26.09
CA PHE A 30 6.06 3.60 -25.90
C PHE A 30 5.54 5.02 -26.08
N ASN A 31 4.43 5.17 -26.80
CA ASN A 31 3.68 6.41 -26.90
C ASN A 31 4.57 7.63 -27.27
N GLU A 32 4.59 8.67 -26.44
CA GLU A 32 5.37 9.90 -26.63
C GLU A 32 6.90 9.73 -26.44
N SER A 33 7.35 8.54 -26.01
CA SER A 33 8.76 8.30 -25.65
C SER A 33 9.73 8.59 -26.79
N ALA A 34 9.37 8.24 -28.03
CA ALA A 34 10.23 8.46 -29.20
C ALA A 34 10.54 9.95 -29.47
N LYS A 35 9.69 10.87 -29.01
CA LYS A 35 9.88 12.32 -29.12
C LYS A 35 10.57 12.92 -27.89
N SER A 36 10.72 12.15 -26.83
CA SER A 36 11.34 12.63 -25.60
C SER A 36 12.84 12.83 -25.77
N THR A 37 13.42 13.82 -25.07
CA THR A 37 14.83 14.18 -25.20
C THR A 37 15.81 13.06 -24.84
N TRP A 38 15.37 12.08 -24.06
CA TRP A 38 16.17 10.92 -23.65
C TRP A 38 16.23 9.82 -24.72
N CYS A 39 15.20 9.69 -25.56
CA CYS A 39 15.16 8.65 -26.59
C CYS A 39 15.95 9.14 -27.81
N LYS A 40 17.09 8.49 -28.10
CA LYS A 40 17.96 8.90 -29.22
C LYS A 40 17.63 8.19 -30.53
N ARG A 41 17.03 7.00 -30.44
CA ARG A 41 16.52 6.22 -31.57
C ARG A 41 15.44 5.24 -31.09
N ALA A 42 14.56 4.86 -32.00
CA ALA A 42 13.62 3.77 -31.82
C ALA A 42 13.38 3.10 -33.17
N ASP A 43 13.34 1.77 -33.18
CA ASP A 43 13.04 0.95 -34.35
C ASP A 43 11.53 0.63 -34.42
N ALA A 44 10.81 0.70 -33.29
CA ALA A 44 9.35 0.68 -33.26
C ALA A 44 8.79 1.42 -32.04
N VAL A 45 7.55 1.90 -32.18
CA VAL A 45 6.77 2.51 -31.09
C VAL A 45 5.50 1.72 -30.85
N PHE A 46 5.16 1.46 -29.59
CA PHE A 46 3.89 0.85 -29.20
C PHE A 46 2.94 1.94 -28.69
N GLN A 47 1.85 2.16 -29.42
CA GLN A 47 0.76 3.07 -29.05
C GLN A 47 -0.56 2.29 -29.01
N MET A 48 -0.80 1.64 -27.87
CA MET A 48 -1.96 0.75 -27.67
C MET A 48 -3.16 1.47 -27.03
N HIS A 49 -3.03 2.76 -26.71
CA HIS A 49 -4.12 3.54 -26.14
C HIS A 49 -5.29 3.70 -27.11
N ASP A 50 -6.48 3.91 -26.55
CA ASP A 50 -7.68 4.23 -27.32
C ASP A 50 -7.42 5.46 -28.23
N PRO A 51 -7.91 5.45 -29.49
CA PRO A 51 -7.74 6.59 -30.39
C PRO A 51 -8.21 7.93 -29.88
N THR A 52 -9.22 7.95 -29.00
CA THR A 52 -9.69 9.16 -28.33
C THR A 52 -8.57 9.82 -27.53
N ILE A 53 -7.68 9.04 -26.91
CA ILE A 53 -6.58 9.55 -26.07
C ILE A 53 -5.50 10.18 -26.95
N TRP A 54 -4.99 9.46 -27.93
CA TRP A 54 -3.83 9.91 -28.70
C TRP A 54 -4.16 10.88 -29.83
N ARG A 55 -5.42 10.96 -30.29
CA ARG A 55 -5.88 12.03 -31.21
C ARG A 55 -6.24 13.33 -30.50
N SER A 56 -6.49 13.30 -29.18
CA SER A 56 -6.93 14.48 -28.46
C SER A 56 -5.80 15.48 -28.24
N SER A 57 -6.08 16.75 -28.51
CA SER A 57 -5.21 17.86 -28.09
C SER A 57 -5.14 18.04 -26.57
N THR A 58 -6.02 17.36 -25.83
CA THR A 58 -5.99 17.31 -24.36
C THR A 58 -5.17 16.14 -23.83
N ASN A 59 -4.38 15.46 -24.66
CA ASN A 59 -3.44 14.43 -24.19
C ASN A 59 -2.55 15.03 -23.09
N ARG A 60 -2.62 14.41 -21.90
CA ARG A 60 -1.94 14.88 -20.69
C ARG A 60 -0.41 14.87 -20.81
N ASN A 61 0.15 13.99 -21.63
CA ASN A 61 1.59 13.80 -21.78
C ASN A 61 2.17 14.75 -22.83
N ASP A 62 1.54 14.81 -24.02
CA ASP A 62 1.93 15.72 -25.09
C ASP A 62 0.72 16.06 -25.98
N PRO A 63 0.19 17.30 -25.91
CA PRO A 63 -0.86 17.80 -26.79
C PRO A 63 -0.55 17.69 -28.30
N LYS A 64 0.73 17.59 -28.67
CA LYS A 64 1.21 17.45 -30.05
C LYS A 64 1.63 16.01 -30.40
N HIS A 65 1.25 15.02 -29.60
CA HIS A 65 1.57 13.63 -29.91
C HIS A 65 0.90 13.16 -31.21
N TYR A 66 -0.35 13.57 -31.45
CA TYR A 66 -1.07 13.22 -32.67
C TYR A 66 -0.37 13.75 -33.93
N GLU A 67 0.06 15.02 -33.90
CA GLU A 67 0.83 15.63 -34.99
C GLU A 67 2.12 14.84 -35.27
N TRP A 68 2.80 14.35 -34.24
CA TRP A 68 3.97 13.48 -34.42
C TRP A 68 3.60 12.14 -35.06
N LEU A 69 2.51 11.48 -34.63
CA LEU A 69 2.04 10.23 -35.21
C LEU A 69 1.71 10.36 -36.71
N GLN A 70 1.18 11.51 -37.14
CA GLN A 70 0.86 11.79 -38.54
C GLN A 70 2.09 11.88 -39.45
N ASN A 71 3.27 12.19 -38.88
CA ASN A 71 4.46 12.57 -39.65
C ASN A 71 5.68 11.68 -39.38
N THR A 72 5.60 10.71 -38.46
CA THR A 72 6.72 9.82 -38.15
C THR A 72 6.89 8.72 -39.22
N ASP A 73 8.14 8.39 -39.53
CA ASP A 73 8.50 7.22 -40.35
C ASP A 73 8.80 5.97 -39.50
N ILE A 74 8.89 6.13 -38.17
CA ILE A 74 9.12 5.01 -37.24
C ILE A 74 7.85 4.14 -37.20
N PRO A 75 7.94 2.82 -37.42
CA PRO A 75 6.80 1.91 -37.30
C PRO A 75 6.07 2.05 -35.97
N VAL A 76 4.74 2.21 -36.01
CA VAL A 76 3.92 2.37 -34.79
C VAL A 76 2.91 1.24 -34.66
N TYR A 77 3.14 0.30 -33.75
CA TYR A 77 2.17 -0.76 -33.44
C TYR A 77 0.95 -0.18 -32.70
N MET A 78 -0.23 -0.41 -33.25
CA MET A 78 -1.52 0.09 -32.76
C MET A 78 -2.60 -1.00 -32.83
N GLN A 79 -3.77 -0.76 -32.22
CA GLN A 79 -4.89 -1.72 -32.24
C GLN A 79 -5.37 -2.03 -33.67
N GLU A 80 -5.37 -1.01 -34.54
CA GLU A 80 -5.77 -1.10 -35.95
C GLU A 80 -4.77 -0.35 -36.83
N LYS A 81 -4.85 -0.58 -38.15
CA LYS A 81 -4.20 0.29 -39.13
C LYS A 81 -5.04 1.55 -39.30
N TYR A 82 -4.41 2.71 -39.19
CA TYR A 82 -5.07 4.01 -39.31
C TYR A 82 -4.53 4.77 -40.51
N GLU A 83 -5.43 5.29 -41.36
CA GLU A 83 -5.06 6.04 -42.56
C GLU A 83 -4.38 7.38 -42.22
N ASP A 84 -4.83 8.02 -41.15
CA ASP A 84 -4.30 9.27 -40.60
C ASP A 84 -2.98 9.10 -39.85
N VAL A 85 -2.51 7.86 -39.64
CA VAL A 85 -1.19 7.55 -39.06
C VAL A 85 -0.45 6.66 -40.05
N PRO A 86 0.25 7.22 -41.05
CA PRO A 86 0.82 6.44 -42.17
C PRO A 86 1.76 5.32 -41.73
N ALA A 87 2.55 5.52 -40.67
CA ALA A 87 3.45 4.52 -40.10
C ALA A 87 2.79 3.50 -39.15
N SER A 88 1.47 3.60 -38.92
CA SER A 88 0.76 2.64 -38.06
C SER A 88 0.81 1.21 -38.62
N ILE A 89 0.96 0.23 -37.75
CA ILE A 89 0.91 -1.19 -38.07
C ILE A 89 -0.10 -1.82 -37.12
N LYS A 90 -1.08 -2.55 -37.68
CA LYS A 90 -2.01 -3.31 -36.87
C LYS A 90 -1.24 -4.35 -36.05
N PHE A 91 -1.37 -4.29 -34.73
CA PHE A 91 -0.76 -5.26 -33.83
C PHE A 91 -1.38 -6.64 -34.10
N PRO A 92 -0.56 -7.69 -34.34
CA PRO A 92 -1.05 -9.00 -34.78
C PRO A 92 -1.58 -9.84 -33.61
N LEU A 93 -2.53 -9.30 -32.83
CA LEU A 93 -3.01 -9.89 -31.59
C LEU A 93 -3.54 -11.31 -31.80
N ASN A 94 -4.38 -11.51 -32.82
CA ASN A 94 -4.97 -12.82 -33.10
C ASN A 94 -3.93 -13.86 -33.50
N GLU A 95 -2.88 -13.46 -34.23
CA GLU A 95 -1.80 -14.35 -34.65
C GLU A 95 -0.91 -14.74 -33.46
N ILE A 96 -0.60 -13.77 -32.60
CA ILE A 96 0.14 -14.00 -31.35
C ILE A 96 -0.62 -14.97 -30.45
N ILE A 97 -1.93 -14.75 -30.26
CA ILE A 97 -2.77 -15.64 -29.46
C ILE A 97 -2.80 -17.05 -30.07
N ALA A 98 -3.02 -17.15 -31.38
CA ALA A 98 -3.07 -18.44 -32.06
C ALA A 98 -1.74 -19.21 -31.98
N ASP A 99 -0.59 -18.56 -32.15
CA ASP A 99 0.74 -19.18 -32.07
C ASP A 99 1.07 -19.69 -30.66
N LEU A 100 0.70 -18.92 -29.63
CA LEU A 100 1.15 -19.19 -28.25
C LEU A 100 0.13 -19.98 -27.43
N PHE A 101 -1.15 -19.85 -27.72
CA PHE A 101 -2.24 -20.37 -26.90
C PHE A 101 -3.26 -21.22 -27.68
N GLY A 102 -3.20 -21.25 -29.01
CA GLY A 102 -4.18 -21.97 -29.83
C GLY A 102 -5.62 -21.52 -29.53
N ASP A 103 -6.51 -22.47 -29.27
CA ASP A 103 -7.92 -22.22 -28.94
C ASP A 103 -8.18 -21.94 -27.44
N TYR A 104 -7.13 -21.76 -26.62
CA TYR A 104 -7.27 -21.57 -25.19
C TYR A 104 -8.06 -20.29 -24.85
N LYS A 105 -9.05 -20.46 -23.95
CA LYS A 105 -9.81 -19.36 -23.34
C LYS A 105 -9.78 -19.52 -21.82
N PRO A 106 -9.52 -18.44 -21.04
CA PRO A 106 -9.56 -17.02 -21.45
C PRO A 106 -8.33 -16.55 -22.25
N ILE A 107 -8.53 -15.45 -22.99
CA ILE A 107 -7.49 -14.75 -23.76
C ILE A 107 -6.32 -14.36 -22.83
N PRO A 108 -5.06 -14.43 -23.32
CA PRO A 108 -3.88 -14.16 -22.51
C PRO A 108 -3.85 -12.77 -21.88
N TYR A 109 -3.17 -12.69 -20.73
CA TYR A 109 -3.16 -11.56 -19.81
C TYR A 109 -2.21 -10.45 -20.31
N ILE A 110 -2.60 -9.72 -21.36
CA ILE A 110 -1.90 -8.55 -21.87
C ILE A 110 -2.51 -7.29 -21.27
N THR A 111 -1.87 -6.73 -20.24
CA THR A 111 -2.45 -5.67 -19.40
C THR A 111 -1.83 -4.29 -19.59
N SER A 112 -0.82 -4.14 -20.45
CA SER A 112 -0.15 -2.86 -20.72
C SER A 112 0.54 -2.87 -22.09
N SER A 113 0.91 -1.70 -22.62
CA SER A 113 1.75 -1.61 -23.83
C SER A 113 3.06 -2.38 -23.68
N VAL A 114 3.63 -2.46 -22.48
CA VAL A 114 4.84 -3.27 -22.20
C VAL A 114 4.57 -4.76 -22.39
N ALA A 115 3.43 -5.26 -21.89
CA ALA A 115 3.01 -6.63 -22.13
C ALA A 115 2.76 -6.91 -23.63
N TYR A 116 2.21 -5.94 -24.38
CA TYR A 116 2.10 -6.05 -25.85
C TYR A 116 3.46 -6.14 -26.54
N ALA A 117 4.43 -5.33 -26.12
CA ALA A 117 5.80 -5.39 -26.65
C ALA A 117 6.46 -6.74 -26.33
N LEU A 118 6.34 -7.24 -25.09
CA LEU A 118 6.86 -8.57 -24.74
C LEU A 118 6.21 -9.68 -25.58
N ALA A 119 4.89 -9.65 -25.74
CA ALA A 119 4.17 -10.60 -26.57
C ALA A 119 4.65 -10.59 -28.03
N MET A 120 4.87 -9.40 -28.58
CA MET A 120 5.43 -9.24 -29.93
C MET A 120 6.86 -9.78 -30.03
N ALA A 121 7.71 -9.53 -29.04
CA ALA A 121 9.09 -10.02 -29.03
C ALA A 121 9.13 -11.56 -29.01
N VAL A 122 8.27 -12.18 -28.20
CA VAL A 122 8.11 -13.64 -28.15
C VAL A 122 7.64 -14.19 -29.50
N TYR A 123 6.62 -13.58 -30.09
CA TYR A 123 6.06 -14.00 -31.38
C TYR A 123 7.07 -13.85 -32.53
N LEU A 124 7.88 -12.79 -32.52
CA LEU A 124 8.97 -12.56 -33.45
C LEU A 124 10.21 -13.44 -33.19
N LYS A 125 10.20 -14.21 -32.09
CA LYS A 125 11.26 -15.19 -31.74
C LYS A 125 12.63 -14.55 -31.57
N TYR A 126 12.70 -13.38 -30.94
CA TYR A 126 13.98 -12.82 -30.48
C TYR A 126 14.69 -13.83 -29.57
N LYS A 127 16.03 -13.82 -29.59
CA LYS A 127 16.85 -14.70 -28.74
C LYS A 127 17.07 -14.10 -27.35
N ARG A 128 17.10 -12.77 -27.27
CA ARG A 128 17.25 -12.01 -26.02
C ARG A 128 16.30 -10.81 -25.99
N ILE A 129 15.69 -10.56 -24.84
CA ILE A 129 14.90 -9.37 -24.56
C ILE A 129 15.54 -8.66 -23.36
N GLU A 130 15.95 -7.41 -23.57
CA GLU A 130 16.41 -6.53 -22.50
C GLU A 130 15.30 -5.53 -22.15
N ILE A 131 15.04 -5.29 -20.87
CA ILE A 131 13.96 -4.41 -20.44
C ILE A 131 14.50 -3.36 -19.49
N TYR A 132 14.21 -2.08 -19.77
CA TYR A 132 14.67 -0.93 -18.99
C TYR A 132 13.52 0.04 -18.74
N GLY A 133 13.53 0.76 -17.62
CA GLY A 133 12.57 1.84 -17.36
C GLY A 133 11.15 1.37 -17.09
N VAL A 134 10.98 0.13 -16.63
CA VAL A 134 9.69 -0.52 -16.35
C VAL A 134 9.60 -0.88 -14.86
N GLU A 135 9.54 0.13 -13.97
CA GLU A 135 9.45 -0.13 -12.51
C GLU A 135 8.02 -0.32 -12.00
N MET A 136 7.04 0.33 -12.65
CA MET A 136 5.62 0.21 -12.35
C MET A 136 5.25 0.38 -10.85
N GLU A 137 5.88 1.31 -10.10
CA GLU A 137 5.94 1.31 -8.62
C GLU A 137 4.64 1.62 -7.84
N THR A 138 3.58 2.16 -8.45
CA THR A 138 2.37 2.56 -7.69
C THR A 138 1.35 1.42 -7.53
N ASN A 139 0.75 1.27 -6.34
CA ASN A 139 -0.11 0.11 -5.99
C ASN A 139 -1.54 0.14 -6.56
N THR A 140 -1.95 1.19 -7.28
CA THR A 140 -3.33 1.30 -7.81
C THR A 140 -3.43 0.77 -9.24
N GLU A 141 -2.91 1.52 -10.21
CA GLU A 141 -3.03 1.23 -11.63
C GLU A 141 -2.06 0.12 -12.06
N TYR A 142 -0.92 -0.06 -11.37
CA TYR A 142 0.10 -1.00 -11.83
C TYR A 142 -0.03 -2.44 -11.29
N GLY A 143 -0.91 -2.73 -10.34
CA GLY A 143 -1.01 -4.08 -9.75
C GLY A 143 -1.26 -5.17 -10.81
N HIS A 144 -2.25 -4.97 -11.67
CA HIS A 144 -2.58 -5.88 -12.78
C HIS A 144 -1.62 -5.73 -13.97
N GLN A 145 -1.00 -4.56 -14.17
CA GLN A 145 0.00 -4.36 -15.23
C GLN A 145 1.29 -5.15 -14.95
N ARG A 146 1.76 -5.17 -13.69
CA ARG A 146 2.92 -5.96 -13.26
C ARG A 146 2.72 -7.45 -13.50
N ILE A 147 1.52 -7.97 -13.18
CA ILE A 147 1.19 -9.38 -13.41
C ILE A 147 1.29 -9.73 -14.90
N GLY A 148 0.85 -8.84 -15.80
CA GLY A 148 1.00 -9.06 -17.25
C GLY A 148 2.45 -9.06 -17.72
N VAL A 149 3.28 -8.14 -17.22
CA VAL A 149 4.71 -8.15 -17.52
C VAL A 149 5.37 -9.45 -17.03
N ALA A 150 5.13 -9.85 -15.77
CA ALA A 150 5.67 -11.08 -15.21
C ALA A 150 5.20 -12.33 -15.97
N PHE A 151 3.93 -12.38 -16.37
CA PHE A 151 3.36 -13.46 -17.17
C PHE A 151 4.10 -13.61 -18.51
N TRP A 152 4.28 -12.52 -19.24
CA TRP A 152 4.94 -12.54 -20.55
C TRP A 152 6.44 -12.77 -20.47
N ILE A 153 7.11 -12.34 -19.40
CA ILE A 153 8.48 -12.74 -19.10
C ILE A 153 8.56 -14.27 -18.90
N GLY A 154 7.64 -14.85 -18.13
CA GLY A 154 7.56 -16.29 -17.93
C GLY A 154 7.36 -17.07 -19.25
N ILE A 155 6.49 -16.58 -20.14
CA ILE A 155 6.30 -17.16 -21.48
C ILE A 155 7.57 -17.06 -22.32
N ALA A 156 8.26 -15.91 -22.30
CA ALA A 156 9.51 -15.72 -23.03
C ALA A 156 10.60 -16.69 -22.56
N ILE A 157 10.81 -16.81 -21.25
CA ILE A 157 11.73 -17.78 -20.64
C ILE A 157 11.34 -19.21 -21.06
N GLY A 158 10.05 -19.55 -20.98
CA GLY A 158 9.54 -20.87 -21.39
C GLY A 158 9.74 -21.19 -22.88
N ARG A 159 9.88 -20.17 -23.73
CA ARG A 159 10.23 -20.29 -25.15
C ARG A 159 11.75 -20.30 -25.41
N GLY A 160 12.58 -20.29 -24.36
CA GLY A 160 14.03 -20.28 -24.46
C GLY A 160 14.64 -18.92 -24.82
N ILE A 161 13.89 -17.83 -24.59
CA ILE A 161 14.36 -16.46 -24.82
C ILE A 161 15.07 -15.99 -23.55
N GLU A 162 16.29 -15.47 -23.70
CA GLU A 162 17.05 -14.87 -22.62
C GLU A 162 16.39 -13.56 -22.18
N ILE A 163 16.17 -13.38 -20.88
CA ILE A 163 15.61 -12.16 -20.31
C ILE A 163 16.66 -11.44 -19.47
N ASP A 164 16.96 -10.21 -19.84
CA ASP A 164 17.79 -9.28 -19.08
C ASP A 164 16.91 -8.12 -18.57
N PHE A 165 16.41 -8.28 -17.34
CA PHE A 165 15.38 -7.42 -16.78
C PHE A 165 15.97 -6.42 -15.79
N HIS A 166 16.07 -5.15 -16.19
CA HIS A 166 16.59 -4.06 -15.36
C HIS A 166 15.45 -3.37 -14.61
N SER A 167 15.08 -3.92 -13.46
CA SER A 167 14.16 -3.31 -12.50
C SER A 167 14.42 -3.85 -11.09
N ASP A 168 14.31 -2.99 -10.09
CA ASP A 168 14.49 -3.36 -8.69
C ASP A 168 13.14 -3.69 -8.01
N SER A 169 12.02 -3.50 -8.70
CA SER A 169 10.66 -3.57 -8.16
C SER A 169 9.81 -4.71 -8.70
N ILE A 170 10.12 -5.22 -9.90
CA ILE A 170 9.37 -6.28 -10.57
C ILE A 170 10.25 -7.55 -10.59
N LEU A 171 9.67 -8.71 -10.22
CA LEU A 171 10.37 -9.99 -10.04
C LEU A 171 11.42 -10.03 -8.91
N ASN A 172 11.46 -9.00 -8.07
CA ASN A 172 12.32 -8.95 -6.88
C ASN A 172 11.50 -9.31 -5.63
N ALA A 173 11.51 -10.60 -5.26
CA ALA A 173 10.83 -11.10 -4.06
C ALA A 173 11.64 -12.25 -3.44
N PRO A 174 11.66 -12.37 -2.10
CA PRO A 174 12.26 -13.52 -1.43
C PRO A 174 11.63 -14.84 -1.87
N LEU A 175 12.46 -15.89 -2.00
CA LEU A 175 12.01 -17.25 -2.27
C LEU A 175 11.16 -17.78 -1.11
N TYR A 176 9.87 -17.99 -1.39
CA TYR A 176 8.94 -18.50 -0.39
C TYR A 176 9.40 -19.85 0.17
N GLY A 177 9.71 -19.88 1.47
CA GLY A 177 10.14 -21.08 2.20
C GLY A 177 11.65 -21.35 2.17
N TYR A 178 12.44 -20.55 1.46
CA TYR A 178 13.89 -20.71 1.36
C TYR A 178 14.65 -19.49 1.89
N ASP A 179 14.22 -18.30 1.47
CA ASP A 179 14.76 -17.05 2.00
C ASP A 179 14.01 -16.78 3.31
N GLY A 180 14.75 -16.79 4.43
CA GLY A 180 14.19 -16.66 5.76
C GLY A 180 13.15 -15.54 5.83
N SER A 181 12.01 -15.81 6.47
CA SER A 181 10.95 -14.81 6.53
C SER A 181 11.43 -13.58 7.29
N SER A 182 11.19 -12.39 6.73
CA SER A 182 11.32 -11.16 7.47
C SER A 182 10.55 -11.27 8.79
N ARG A 183 11.18 -10.91 9.89
CA ARG A 183 10.54 -10.90 11.21
C ARG A 183 10.75 -9.57 11.89
N ILE A 184 9.81 -9.20 12.75
CA ILE A 184 9.98 -8.12 13.71
C ILE A 184 10.59 -8.73 14.96
N ASP A 185 11.76 -8.24 15.38
CA ASP A 185 12.45 -8.74 16.57
C ASP A 185 11.65 -8.42 17.85
N LYS A 186 11.71 -9.31 18.84
CA LYS A 186 11.04 -9.15 20.15
C LYS A 186 11.34 -7.80 20.81
N ASP A 187 12.61 -7.38 20.79
CA ASP A 187 13.08 -6.12 21.38
C ASP A 187 12.36 -4.89 20.80
N VAL A 188 11.84 -4.99 19.58
CA VAL A 188 11.05 -3.91 18.95
C VAL A 188 9.69 -3.77 19.65
N PHE A 189 9.00 -4.89 19.93
CA PHE A 189 7.77 -4.88 20.71
C PHE A 189 8.02 -4.40 22.14
N GLU A 190 9.10 -4.85 22.79
CA GLU A 190 9.45 -4.44 24.15
C GLU A 190 9.65 -2.92 24.27
N LYS A 191 10.44 -2.33 23.37
CA LYS A 191 10.66 -0.89 23.33
C LYS A 191 9.36 -0.13 23.08
N ARG A 192 8.56 -0.60 22.14
CA ARG A 192 7.28 0.03 21.80
C ARG A 192 6.30 0.01 22.97
N ILE A 193 6.21 -1.10 23.70
CA ILE A 193 5.40 -1.22 24.93
C ILE A 193 5.84 -0.18 25.96
N GLU A 194 7.13 -0.01 26.19
CA GLU A 194 7.65 0.95 27.18
C GLU A 194 7.32 2.41 26.79
N GLU A 195 7.51 2.75 25.51
CA GLU A 195 7.10 4.07 24.97
C GLU A 195 5.60 4.33 25.18
N LEU A 196 4.77 3.35 24.83
CA LEU A 196 3.32 3.45 24.95
C LEU A 196 2.87 3.52 26.41
N LYS A 197 3.53 2.81 27.33
CA LYS A 197 3.26 2.93 28.78
C LYS A 197 3.48 4.36 29.27
N GLY A 198 4.57 4.99 28.84
CA GLY A 198 4.81 6.41 29.13
C GLY A 198 3.72 7.34 28.58
N ILE A 199 3.18 7.05 27.39
CA ILE A 199 2.06 7.79 26.80
C ILE A 199 0.76 7.54 27.56
N ALA A 200 0.45 6.28 27.89
CA ALA A 200 -0.77 5.88 28.58
C ALA A 200 -0.88 6.53 29.97
N VAL A 201 0.22 6.64 30.72
CA VAL A 201 0.26 7.35 32.00
C VAL A 201 -0.15 8.82 31.83
N ARG A 202 0.37 9.51 30.80
CA ARG A 202 0.01 10.91 30.53
C ARG A 202 -1.45 11.07 30.11
N PHE A 203 -1.97 10.17 29.27
CA PHE A 203 -3.37 10.21 28.85
C PHE A 203 -4.32 9.88 29.99
N LYS A 204 -3.96 8.93 30.86
CA LYS A 204 -4.72 8.63 32.06
C LYS A 204 -4.82 9.84 32.98
N ALA A 205 -3.70 10.53 33.24
CA ALA A 205 -3.71 11.75 34.05
C ALA A 205 -4.66 12.82 33.47
N LYS A 206 -4.55 13.11 32.16
CA LYS A 206 -5.45 14.06 31.48
C LYS A 206 -6.92 13.63 31.50
N PHE A 207 -7.19 12.33 31.42
CA PHE A 207 -8.53 11.78 31.52
C PHE A 207 -9.13 12.00 32.91
N GLU A 208 -8.38 11.71 33.98
CA GLU A 208 -8.82 11.95 35.36
C GLU A 208 -9.00 13.46 35.63
N ASP A 209 -8.11 14.31 35.12
CA ASP A 209 -8.26 15.78 35.23
C ASP A 209 -9.53 16.26 34.54
N ALA A 210 -9.80 15.80 33.30
CA ALA A 210 -11.00 16.16 32.57
C ALA A 210 -12.28 15.64 33.27
N LYS A 211 -12.22 14.46 33.88
CA LYS A 211 -13.30 13.91 34.71
C LYS A 211 -13.58 14.84 35.90
N ALA A 212 -12.54 15.23 36.63
CA ALA A 212 -12.65 16.11 37.79
C ALA A 212 -13.27 17.48 37.42
N VAL A 213 -12.91 18.03 36.26
CA VAL A 213 -13.48 19.30 35.75
C VAL A 213 -15.00 19.20 35.56
N VAL A 214 -15.49 18.18 34.85
CA VAL A 214 -16.93 17.98 34.60
C VAL A 214 -17.67 17.74 35.92
N TYR A 215 -17.11 16.92 36.80
CA TYR A 215 -17.72 16.60 38.10
C TYR A 215 -17.82 17.84 38.99
N THR A 216 -16.78 18.67 39.03
CA THR A 216 -16.77 19.94 39.76
C THR A 216 -17.81 20.92 39.20
N ALA A 217 -18.01 20.95 37.87
CA ALA A 217 -19.03 21.79 37.25
C ALA A 217 -20.45 21.35 37.67
N LEU A 218 -20.72 20.05 37.72
CA LEU A 218 -21.99 19.52 38.23
C LEU A 218 -22.18 19.85 39.71
N GLU A 219 -21.16 19.73 40.55
CA GLU A 219 -21.24 20.09 41.98
C GLU A 219 -21.49 21.59 42.21
N LYS A 220 -20.95 22.46 41.35
CA LYS A 220 -21.26 23.90 41.36
C LYS A 220 -22.73 24.13 41.00
N PHE A 221 -23.23 23.46 39.96
CA PHE A 221 -24.63 23.53 39.54
C PHE A 221 -25.61 23.05 40.62
N GLU A 222 -25.26 21.99 41.36
CA GLU A 222 -26.05 21.50 42.50
C GLU A 222 -26.29 22.62 43.54
N LYS A 223 -25.29 23.49 43.75
CA LYS A 223 -25.35 24.61 44.71
C LYS A 223 -26.05 25.84 44.14
N ASP A 224 -25.77 26.20 42.89
CA ASP A 224 -26.32 27.38 42.21
C ASP A 224 -26.73 27.02 40.77
N TYR A 225 -28.01 27.22 40.44
CA TYR A 225 -28.57 26.86 39.14
C TYR A 225 -28.01 27.71 37.98
N ASN A 226 -27.37 28.85 38.29
CA ASN A 226 -26.69 29.69 37.29
C ASN A 226 -25.20 29.36 37.11
N ALA A 227 -24.65 28.41 37.89
CA ALA A 227 -23.23 28.07 37.88
C ALA A 227 -22.95 26.73 37.20
N GLY A 228 -21.74 26.59 36.63
CA GLY A 228 -21.20 25.30 36.15
C GLY A 228 -21.66 24.85 34.76
N LEU A 229 -22.88 25.18 34.34
CA LEU A 229 -23.42 24.74 33.03
C LEU A 229 -22.91 25.44 31.76
N PRO A 230 -22.42 26.70 31.75
CA PRO A 230 -22.07 27.39 30.50
C PRO A 230 -21.11 26.64 29.57
N ASP A 231 -20.14 25.91 30.13
CA ASP A 231 -19.12 25.17 29.36
C ASP A 231 -19.28 23.64 29.45
N ILE A 232 -20.36 23.13 30.03
CA ILE A 232 -20.46 21.71 30.40
C ILE A 232 -20.34 20.78 29.18
N GLU A 233 -20.92 21.14 28.04
CA GLU A 233 -20.82 20.34 26.80
C GLU A 233 -19.37 20.23 26.31
N LYS A 234 -18.63 21.34 26.31
CA LYS A 234 -17.21 21.38 25.92
C LYS A 234 -16.35 20.54 26.87
N GLN A 235 -16.64 20.60 28.17
CA GLN A 235 -15.95 19.81 29.18
C GLN A 235 -16.22 18.32 29.00
N ILE A 236 -17.46 17.93 28.69
CA ILE A 236 -17.85 16.54 28.39
C ILE A 236 -17.16 16.03 27.13
N GLN A 237 -17.11 16.84 26.07
CA GLN A 237 -16.36 16.49 24.84
C GLN A 237 -14.88 16.26 25.14
N THR A 238 -14.26 17.13 25.95
CA THR A 238 -12.86 16.99 26.36
C THR A 238 -12.65 15.71 27.18
N PHE A 239 -13.54 15.44 28.13
CA PHE A 239 -13.54 14.21 28.93
C PHE A 239 -13.62 12.94 28.06
N GLY A 240 -14.56 12.91 27.10
CA GLY A 240 -14.68 11.82 26.14
C GLY A 240 -13.43 11.64 25.28
N GLN A 241 -12.87 12.73 24.76
CA GLN A 241 -11.64 12.66 23.96
C GLN A 241 -10.44 12.13 24.76
N MET A 242 -10.30 12.51 26.04
CA MET A 242 -9.22 11.99 26.88
C MET A 242 -9.42 10.51 27.21
N ALA A 243 -10.66 10.06 27.45
CA ALA A 243 -10.99 8.64 27.63
C ALA A 243 -10.63 7.83 26.38
N PHE A 244 -10.98 8.33 25.20
CA PHE A 244 -10.63 7.73 23.92
C PHE A 244 -9.12 7.62 23.73
N ASN A 245 -8.37 8.71 23.96
CA ASN A 245 -6.92 8.73 23.83
C ASN A 245 -6.24 7.74 24.79
N PHE A 246 -6.71 7.66 26.04
CA PHE A 246 -6.22 6.68 27.00
C PHE A 246 -6.49 5.26 26.50
N GLY A 247 -7.71 4.99 26.04
CA GLY A 247 -8.08 3.70 25.45
C GLY A 247 -7.22 3.33 24.25
N MET A 248 -6.90 4.27 23.36
CA MET A 248 -6.01 4.02 22.22
C MET A 248 -4.63 3.53 22.66
N ALA A 249 -4.00 4.21 23.62
CA ALA A 249 -2.70 3.80 24.12
C ALA A 249 -2.76 2.42 24.80
N ASP A 250 -3.79 2.17 25.59
CA ASP A 250 -4.00 0.88 26.26
C ASP A 250 -4.22 -0.26 25.25
N GLY A 251 -5.03 -0.03 24.21
CA GLY A 251 -5.26 -0.99 23.14
C GLY A 251 -3.98 -1.34 22.36
N SER A 252 -3.15 -0.35 22.03
CA SER A 252 -1.85 -0.57 21.40
C SER A 252 -0.92 -1.42 22.29
N ILE A 253 -0.83 -1.09 23.60
CA ILE A 253 -0.01 -1.85 24.56
C ILE A 253 -0.45 -3.32 24.62
N GLN A 254 -1.75 -3.56 24.78
CA GLN A 254 -2.28 -4.92 24.89
C GLN A 254 -1.99 -5.76 23.64
N MET A 255 -2.03 -5.12 22.45
CA MET A 255 -1.71 -5.78 21.20
C MET A 255 -0.23 -6.19 21.14
N ASP A 256 0.68 -5.25 21.45
CA ASP A 256 2.12 -5.52 21.44
C ASP A 256 2.53 -6.55 22.50
N GLU A 257 1.95 -6.48 23.69
CA GLU A 257 2.15 -7.50 24.73
C GLU A 257 1.68 -8.88 24.27
N SER A 258 0.60 -8.95 23.49
CA SER A 258 0.12 -10.21 22.91
C SER A 258 1.12 -10.78 21.90
N TYR A 259 1.70 -9.93 21.04
CA TYR A 259 2.72 -10.37 20.08
C TYR A 259 4.01 -10.79 20.76
N LEU A 260 4.48 -10.02 21.75
CA LEU A 260 5.66 -10.37 22.54
C LEU A 260 5.49 -11.72 23.24
N ARG A 261 4.34 -11.94 23.91
CA ARG A 261 4.03 -13.24 24.55
C ARG A 261 4.09 -14.39 23.54
N LYS A 262 3.54 -14.18 22.35
CA LYS A 262 3.56 -15.18 21.28
C LYS A 262 4.97 -15.46 20.78
N CYS A 263 5.80 -14.44 20.60
CA CYS A 263 7.20 -14.62 20.21
C CYS A 263 7.97 -15.43 21.26
N ILE A 264 7.82 -15.10 22.54
CA ILE A 264 8.45 -15.84 23.64
C ILE A 264 8.01 -17.31 23.65
N GLN A 265 6.71 -17.56 23.46
CA GLN A 265 6.17 -18.91 23.42
C GLN A 265 6.72 -19.71 22.23
N GLN A 266 6.67 -19.16 21.02
CA GLN A 266 7.18 -19.82 19.82
C GLN A 266 8.67 -20.16 19.93
N GLU A 267 9.46 -19.23 20.48
CA GLU A 267 10.90 -19.43 20.67
C GLU A 267 11.17 -20.56 21.67
N ALA A 268 10.41 -20.61 22.77
CA ALA A 268 10.52 -21.69 23.74
C ALA A 268 10.13 -23.06 23.15
N GLU A 269 9.15 -23.10 22.25
CA GLU A 269 8.63 -24.33 21.65
C GLU A 269 9.45 -24.83 20.45
N THR A 270 10.04 -23.92 19.67
CA THR A 270 10.63 -24.24 18.36
C THR A 270 12.07 -23.78 18.18
N GLY A 271 12.63 -23.04 19.15
CA GLY A 271 13.95 -22.42 19.05
C GLY A 271 13.99 -21.17 18.16
N ASN A 272 12.85 -20.76 17.58
CA ASN A 272 12.70 -19.55 16.78
C ASN A 272 11.28 -18.98 16.90
N TYR A 273 11.03 -17.80 16.36
CA TYR A 273 9.71 -17.18 16.41
C TYR A 273 9.42 -16.37 15.15
N ILE A 274 8.14 -16.27 14.82
CA ILE A 274 7.64 -15.49 13.70
C ILE A 274 6.18 -15.11 13.93
N ILE A 275 5.90 -13.81 13.78
CA ILE A 275 4.54 -13.31 13.62
C ILE A 275 4.31 -13.08 12.14
N VAL A 276 3.46 -13.92 11.54
CA VAL A 276 3.17 -13.82 10.10
C VAL A 276 2.29 -12.61 9.80
N ARG A 277 2.48 -11.99 8.63
CA ARG A 277 1.77 -10.77 8.21
C ARG A 277 0.24 -10.88 8.36
N GLN A 278 -0.31 -12.05 8.05
CA GLN A 278 -1.74 -12.33 8.11
C GLN A 278 -2.31 -12.18 9.53
N GLU A 279 -1.49 -12.34 10.57
CA GLU A 279 -1.94 -12.10 11.94
C GLU A 279 -2.14 -10.62 12.23
N PHE A 280 -1.25 -9.76 11.72
CA PHE A 280 -1.43 -8.32 11.83
C PHE A 280 -2.65 -7.86 11.02
N GLU A 281 -2.83 -8.40 9.82
CA GLU A 281 -3.99 -8.10 8.98
C GLU A 281 -5.31 -8.53 9.64
N GLY A 282 -5.35 -9.75 10.18
CA GLY A 282 -6.48 -10.25 10.95
C GLY A 282 -6.77 -9.39 12.19
N GLY A 283 -5.73 -8.99 12.93
CA GLY A 283 -5.83 -8.08 14.06
C GLY A 283 -6.43 -6.73 13.69
N HIS A 284 -5.96 -6.13 12.58
CA HIS A 284 -6.48 -4.88 12.05
C HIS A 284 -7.97 -4.96 11.69
N ILE A 285 -8.37 -5.98 10.91
CA ILE A 285 -9.75 -6.17 10.44
C ILE A 285 -10.70 -6.42 11.63
N ASN A 286 -10.29 -7.28 12.57
CA ASN A 286 -11.10 -7.58 13.75
C ASN A 286 -11.28 -6.33 14.64
N ALA A 287 -10.23 -5.54 14.81
CA ALA A 287 -10.28 -4.29 15.56
C ALA A 287 -11.20 -3.26 14.90
N GLN A 288 -11.22 -3.14 13.57
CA GLN A 288 -12.16 -2.26 12.85
C GLN A 288 -13.61 -2.68 13.05
N ARG A 289 -13.91 -3.98 12.98
CA ARG A 289 -15.26 -4.49 13.27
C ARG A 289 -15.67 -4.21 14.71
N ASN A 290 -14.76 -4.44 15.66
CA ASN A 290 -15.02 -4.14 17.07
C ASN A 290 -15.25 -2.63 17.29
N TYR A 291 -14.46 -1.76 16.65
CA TYR A 291 -14.65 -0.32 16.68
C TYR A 291 -16.06 0.07 16.25
N GLN A 292 -16.53 -0.44 15.10
CA GLN A 292 -17.88 -0.17 14.60
C GLN A 292 -18.96 -0.64 15.60
N PHE A 293 -18.81 -1.84 16.16
CA PHE A 293 -19.76 -2.39 17.12
C PHE A 293 -19.84 -1.58 18.42
N VAL A 294 -18.70 -1.19 18.99
CA VAL A 294 -18.64 -0.42 20.23
C VAL A 294 -19.07 1.03 20.02
N MET A 295 -18.79 1.62 18.85
CA MET A 295 -19.23 2.97 18.49
C MET A 295 -20.75 3.12 18.53
N VAL A 296 -21.51 2.12 18.07
CA VAL A 296 -22.99 2.15 18.15
C VAL A 296 -23.46 2.30 19.60
N LYS A 297 -22.82 1.60 20.53
CA LYS A 297 -23.13 1.71 21.97
C LYS A 297 -22.74 3.07 22.54
N ALA A 298 -21.62 3.64 22.08
CA ALA A 298 -21.19 4.98 22.48
C ALA A 298 -22.21 6.05 22.05
N TYR A 299 -22.79 5.92 20.86
CA TYR A 299 -23.87 6.81 20.40
C TYR A 299 -25.14 6.70 21.24
N ASP A 300 -25.52 5.50 21.66
CA ASP A 300 -26.70 5.31 22.51
C ASP A 300 -26.54 5.99 23.88
N ILE A 301 -25.39 5.83 24.52
CA ILE A 301 -25.08 6.52 25.79
C ILE A 301 -25.05 8.04 25.58
N ALA A 302 -24.45 8.53 24.51
CA ALA A 302 -24.41 9.97 24.19
C ALA A 302 -25.82 10.56 24.00
N LYS A 303 -26.76 9.79 23.45
CA LYS A 303 -28.17 10.20 23.33
C LYS A 303 -28.83 10.40 24.70
N HIS A 304 -28.63 9.46 25.62
CA HIS A 304 -29.12 9.58 27.00
C HIS A 304 -28.48 10.77 27.74
N MET A 305 -27.18 11.01 27.53
CA MET A 305 -26.49 12.18 28.06
C MET A 305 -27.08 13.49 27.54
N ASN A 306 -27.40 13.56 26.24
CA ASN A 306 -28.00 14.76 25.67
C ASN A 306 -29.38 15.05 26.27
N ALA A 307 -30.21 14.02 26.47
CA ALA A 307 -31.50 14.18 27.16
C ALA A 307 -31.32 14.67 28.61
N CYS A 308 -30.31 14.13 29.32
CA CYS A 308 -29.98 14.56 30.68
C CYS A 308 -29.47 16.01 30.72
N LEU A 309 -28.67 16.44 29.73
CA LEU A 309 -28.21 17.82 29.59
C LEU A 309 -29.36 18.81 29.38
N THR A 310 -30.38 18.45 28.61
CA THR A 310 -31.60 19.26 28.47
C THR A 310 -32.29 19.43 29.83
N HIS A 311 -32.46 18.34 30.59
CA HIS A 311 -33.08 18.41 31.91
C HIS A 311 -32.26 19.24 32.92
N LEU A 312 -30.92 19.14 32.87
CA LEU A 312 -30.04 20.01 33.67
C LEU A 312 -30.31 21.50 33.40
N ARG A 313 -30.58 21.89 32.15
CA ARG A 313 -30.81 23.30 31.77
C ARG A 313 -32.17 23.84 32.24
N GLU A 314 -33.16 22.97 32.38
CA GLU A 314 -34.53 23.35 32.75
C GLU A 314 -34.75 23.33 34.28
N CYS A 315 -33.88 22.62 35.02
CA CYS A 315 -34.05 22.40 36.45
C CYS A 315 -33.58 23.58 37.32
N THR A 316 -34.51 24.13 38.12
CA THR A 316 -34.22 25.19 39.09
C THR A 316 -34.36 24.74 40.55
N ASN A 317 -35.02 23.61 40.84
CA ASN A 317 -35.20 23.11 42.21
C ASN A 317 -33.94 22.40 42.72
N ARG A 318 -33.46 22.74 43.93
CA ARG A 318 -32.22 22.18 44.50
C ARG A 318 -32.20 20.65 44.62
N HIS A 319 -33.32 20.03 45.01
CA HIS A 319 -33.39 18.57 45.16
C HIS A 319 -33.31 17.89 43.80
N GLU A 320 -34.04 18.43 42.83
CA GLU A 320 -34.06 17.93 41.46
C GLU A 320 -32.70 18.10 40.78
N ARG A 321 -32.03 19.26 40.93
CA ARG A 321 -30.67 19.49 40.39
C ARG A 321 -29.68 18.42 40.87
N ARG A 322 -29.77 18.02 42.14
CA ARG A 322 -28.93 16.96 42.72
C ARG A 322 -29.21 15.61 42.08
N ASN A 323 -30.48 15.27 41.88
CA ASN A 323 -30.88 14.00 41.25
C ASN A 323 -30.39 13.92 39.81
N VAL A 324 -30.67 14.95 39.00
CA VAL A 324 -30.25 14.99 37.59
C VAL A 324 -28.72 15.03 37.46
N SER A 325 -28.01 15.75 38.34
CA SER A 325 -26.54 15.73 38.37
C SER A 325 -25.96 14.35 38.69
N ASN A 326 -26.58 13.61 39.60
CA ASN A 326 -26.17 12.24 39.91
C ASN A 326 -26.42 11.29 38.73
N ASP A 327 -27.53 11.46 38.02
CA ASP A 327 -27.82 10.66 36.83
C ASP A 327 -26.86 11.00 35.69
N MET A 328 -26.49 12.27 35.52
CA MET A 328 -25.45 12.69 34.58
C MET A 328 -24.09 12.07 34.92
N LYS A 329 -23.69 12.03 36.20
CA LYS A 329 -22.43 11.39 36.65
C LYS A 329 -22.40 9.90 36.30
N LYS A 330 -23.50 9.16 36.51
CA LYS A 330 -23.61 7.75 36.10
C LYS A 330 -23.47 7.57 34.59
N LEU A 331 -24.14 8.43 33.81
CA LEU A 331 -24.05 8.41 32.35
C LEU A 331 -22.62 8.72 31.87
N LEU A 332 -21.94 9.68 32.52
CA LEU A 332 -20.54 10.02 32.23
C LEU A 332 -19.59 8.85 32.50
N ASP A 333 -19.78 8.09 33.58
CA ASP A 333 -18.97 6.90 33.85
C ASP A 333 -19.18 5.82 32.79
N GLY A 334 -20.43 5.55 32.40
CA GLY A 334 -20.73 4.63 31.29
C GLY A 334 -20.15 5.13 29.96
N TYR A 335 -20.22 6.44 29.70
CA TYR A 335 -19.65 7.06 28.51
C TYR A 335 -18.14 6.97 28.46
N ALA A 336 -17.44 7.16 29.58
CA ALA A 336 -16.01 6.96 29.66
C ALA A 336 -15.61 5.51 29.38
N GLN A 337 -16.31 4.55 29.99
CA GLN A 337 -16.03 3.13 29.78
C GLN A 337 -16.16 2.73 28.32
N ILE A 338 -17.28 3.10 27.67
CA ILE A 338 -17.52 2.73 26.27
C ILE A 338 -16.56 3.47 25.33
N THR A 339 -16.31 4.77 25.56
CA THR A 339 -15.39 5.57 24.76
C THR A 339 -13.95 5.09 24.88
N THR A 340 -13.56 4.60 26.05
CA THR A 340 -12.25 3.92 26.25
C THR A 340 -12.17 2.66 25.40
N GLN A 341 -13.22 1.83 25.36
CA GLN A 341 -13.25 0.64 24.49
C GLN A 341 -13.18 0.98 22.99
N VAL A 342 -13.85 2.06 22.56
CA VAL A 342 -13.70 2.58 21.19
C VAL A 342 -12.23 2.95 20.92
N GLY A 343 -11.62 3.68 21.86
CA GLY A 343 -10.20 4.01 21.82
C GLY A 343 -9.32 2.77 21.66
N MET A 344 -9.52 1.77 22.51
CA MET A 344 -8.77 0.51 22.47
C MET A 344 -8.87 -0.18 21.11
N ALA A 345 -10.07 -0.28 20.55
CA ALA A 345 -10.25 -0.85 19.22
C ALA A 345 -9.49 -0.05 18.13
N SER A 346 -9.48 1.28 18.23
CA SER A 346 -8.69 2.12 17.32
C SER A 346 -7.18 1.93 17.51
N GLY A 347 -6.70 1.82 18.75
CA GLY A 347 -5.29 1.58 19.07
C GLY A 347 -4.80 0.27 18.48
N ILE A 348 -5.51 -0.82 18.77
CA ILE A 348 -5.24 -2.16 18.21
C ILE A 348 -5.19 -2.10 16.67
N SER A 349 -6.15 -1.43 16.04
CA SER A 349 -6.22 -1.34 14.58
C SER A 349 -5.01 -0.62 13.98
N LEU A 350 -4.59 0.50 14.57
CA LEU A 350 -3.45 1.28 14.09
C LEU A 350 -2.12 0.57 14.34
N GLU A 351 -1.95 -0.08 15.50
CA GLU A 351 -0.72 -0.80 15.84
C GLU A 351 -0.46 -1.95 14.86
N ASN A 352 -1.51 -2.74 14.57
CA ASN A 352 -1.44 -3.79 13.55
C ASN A 352 -1.06 -3.24 12.17
N LYS A 353 -1.61 -2.08 11.79
CA LYS A 353 -1.27 -1.43 10.51
C LYS A 353 0.19 -0.99 10.46
N GLN A 354 0.72 -0.49 11.57
CA GLN A 354 2.12 -0.12 11.70
C GLN A 354 3.04 -1.34 11.52
N TRP A 355 2.73 -2.47 12.16
CA TRP A 355 3.52 -3.69 12.03
C TRP A 355 3.49 -4.30 10.64
N MET A 356 2.34 -4.27 9.95
CA MET A 356 2.28 -4.65 8.53
C MET A 356 3.23 -3.78 7.69
N GLY A 357 3.22 -2.46 7.89
CA GLY A 357 4.10 -1.55 7.18
C GLY A 357 5.58 -1.81 7.43
N MET A 358 5.96 -2.11 8.68
CA MET A 358 7.34 -2.46 9.03
C MET A 358 7.77 -3.78 8.39
N LEU A 359 6.90 -4.80 8.42
CA LEU A 359 7.20 -6.10 7.82
C LEU A 359 7.35 -6.01 6.29
N ASP A 360 6.48 -5.23 5.64
CA ASP A 360 6.55 -4.99 4.19
C ASP A 360 7.89 -4.31 3.81
N GLN A 361 8.38 -3.37 4.63
CA GLN A 361 9.70 -2.73 4.43
C GLN A 361 10.86 -3.71 4.61
N LEU A 362 10.79 -4.58 5.63
CA LEU A 362 11.81 -5.61 5.86
C LEU A 362 11.85 -6.65 4.73
N GLY A 363 10.69 -7.00 4.16
CA GLY A 363 10.58 -7.92 3.03
C GLY A 363 11.26 -7.41 1.76
N VAL A 364 11.11 -6.11 1.47
CA VAL A 364 11.78 -5.47 0.33
C VAL A 364 13.30 -5.45 0.51
N ALA A 365 13.78 -5.12 1.71
CA ALA A 365 15.21 -5.10 2.00
C ALA A 365 15.85 -6.50 1.84
N ALA A 366 15.20 -7.54 2.38
CA ALA A 366 15.70 -8.91 2.29
C ALA A 366 15.73 -9.43 0.84
N GLY A 367 14.70 -9.15 0.04
CA GLY A 367 14.66 -9.55 -1.37
C GLY A 367 15.78 -8.90 -2.20
N GLY A 368 16.05 -7.60 -1.97
CA GLY A 368 17.12 -6.88 -2.65
C GLY A 368 18.53 -7.40 -2.32
N GLU A 369 18.80 -7.72 -1.04
CA GLU A 369 20.10 -8.27 -0.63
C GLU A 369 20.34 -9.69 -1.15
N GLU A 370 19.34 -10.58 -1.10
CA GLU A 370 19.51 -11.96 -1.59
C GLU A 370 19.60 -12.00 -3.13
N ALA A 371 18.86 -11.13 -3.83
CA ALA A 371 19.01 -10.97 -5.28
C ALA A 371 20.44 -10.53 -5.66
N LEU A 372 21.02 -9.58 -4.93
CA LEU A 372 22.42 -9.15 -5.11
C LEU A 372 23.41 -10.28 -4.81
N LYS A 373 23.15 -11.08 -3.77
CA LYS A 373 24.00 -12.22 -3.41
C LYS A 373 23.95 -13.33 -4.46
N LEU A 374 22.77 -13.74 -4.91
CA LEU A 374 22.61 -14.71 -6.01
C LEU A 374 23.21 -14.22 -7.33
N MET A 375 23.12 -12.92 -7.63
CA MET A 375 23.83 -12.32 -8.78
C MET A 375 25.35 -12.37 -8.60
N SER A 376 25.87 -12.11 -7.40
CA SER A 376 27.31 -12.20 -7.13
C SER A 376 27.85 -13.63 -7.16
N GLU A 377 27.04 -14.61 -6.72
CA GLU A 377 27.38 -16.03 -6.73
C GLU A 377 27.30 -16.63 -8.15
N SER A 378 26.32 -16.21 -8.95
CA SER A 378 26.23 -16.60 -10.37
C SER A 378 27.33 -15.98 -11.25
N LEU A 379 27.84 -14.80 -10.88
CA LEU A 379 29.02 -14.17 -11.52
C LEU A 379 30.36 -14.81 -11.09
N MET A 380 30.40 -15.55 -9.98
CA MET A 380 31.61 -16.25 -9.50
C MET A 380 31.71 -17.71 -9.94
N GLY A 381 30.79 -18.19 -10.78
CA GLY A 381 30.81 -19.54 -11.36
C GLY A 381 31.76 -19.72 -12.56
N ASN A 382 32.97 -19.16 -12.56
CA ASN A 382 34.09 -19.54 -13.45
C ASN A 382 35.41 -18.80 -13.11
N VAL A 383 36.15 -19.26 -12.10
CA VAL A 383 37.61 -18.99 -12.01
C VAL A 383 38.32 -20.25 -11.47
N PRO A 384 39.29 -20.84 -12.19
CA PRO A 384 40.05 -22.01 -11.74
C PRO A 384 40.99 -21.73 -10.56
N VAL A 385 41.18 -22.77 -9.73
CA VAL A 385 41.90 -22.82 -8.45
C VAL A 385 43.43 -22.77 -8.59
N GLU A 386 43.97 -21.78 -9.31
CA GLU A 386 45.43 -21.61 -9.42
C GLU A 386 45.96 -20.26 -8.94
N LEU A 387 45.15 -19.44 -8.28
CA LEU A 387 45.63 -18.26 -7.55
C LEU A 387 44.79 -17.96 -6.30
N GLN A 388 44.99 -18.74 -5.24
CA GLN A 388 44.83 -18.28 -3.85
C GLN A 388 45.98 -18.78 -3.00
#